data_AF-A0A975WBI9-F1
#
_entry.id   AF-A0A975WBI9-F1
#
_cell.length_a   1.000
_cell.length_b   1.000
_cell.length_c   1.000
_cell.angle_alpha   90.00
_cell.angle_beta   90.00
_cell.angle_gamma   90.00
#
_symmetry.space_group_name_H-M   'P 1'
#
loop_
_entity.id
_entity.type
_entity.pdbx_description
1 polymer ?
#
loop_
_entity_poly.entity_id
_entity_poly.type
_entity_poly.pdbx_seq_one_letter_code
_entity_poly.pdbx_strand_id
1 'polypeptide(L)'
;MGCGAQIIGGAVAALVGLAGAARSEETLPEFSACIDAEVARYEWRLRVHRDRALDAADFDLWDVRGVEYCGNIGVTRCDRSAAPLACQKALAGDQHVLHGHIMAALPDPPPPGEGQGLPTRLYHTAWHLARDISAGPDCAGAGEVMATWCTAREANLRLKSAVLAWQVGRYLGLAAPAVTTGWADPPPPPRPKARPGR
;
A
#
# COMPACT_ATOMS: atom_id res chain seq x y z
N MET A 1 85.87 0.33 -8.73
CA MET A 1 85.79 -1.12 -8.43
C MET A 1 84.33 -1.44 -8.20
N GLY A 2 83.68 -2.06 -9.19
CA GLY A 2 82.31 -2.55 -9.03
C GLY A 2 82.29 -3.92 -8.35
N CYS A 3 81.12 -4.35 -7.87
CA CYS A 3 80.38 -5.52 -8.39
C CYS A 3 79.23 -5.88 -7.43
N GLY A 4 78.07 -6.25 -7.99
CA GLY A 4 76.98 -7.02 -7.34
C GLY A 4 75.90 -6.17 -6.67
N ALA A 5 74.77 -5.77 -7.29
CA ALA A 5 73.69 -6.52 -7.95
C ALA A 5 72.82 -7.37 -7.00
N GLN A 6 71.55 -6.95 -6.84
CA GLN A 6 70.30 -7.74 -6.65
C GLN A 6 69.24 -6.82 -5.97
N ILE A 7 68.45 -6.05 -6.73
CA ILE A 7 67.10 -6.40 -7.21
C ILE A 7 66.21 -6.99 -6.11
N ILE A 8 65.43 -6.13 -5.44
CA ILE A 8 64.14 -6.51 -4.85
C ILE A 8 63.10 -5.57 -5.46
N GLY A 9 62.29 -6.13 -6.35
CA GLY A 9 61.17 -5.45 -6.98
C GLY A 9 60.10 -5.11 -5.95
N GLY A 10 59.80 -3.83 -5.81
CA GLY A 10 58.58 -3.34 -5.16
C GLY A 10 57.56 -3.03 -6.24
N ALA A 11 56.67 -3.99 -6.51
CA ALA A 11 55.58 -3.82 -7.46
C ALA A 11 54.65 -2.68 -7.00
N VAL A 12 54.48 -1.68 -7.86
CA VAL A 12 53.39 -0.71 -7.81
C VAL A 12 52.10 -1.46 -8.14
N ALA A 13 51.37 -1.88 -7.11
CA ALA A 13 50.05 -2.50 -7.28
C ALA A 13 48.95 -1.46 -7.02
N ALA A 14 48.52 -0.87 -8.13
CA ALA A 14 47.18 -0.37 -8.46
C ALA A 14 46.21 -0.03 -7.30
N LEU A 15 45.95 1.28 -7.16
CA LEU A 15 44.64 1.81 -6.79
C LEU A 15 43.57 1.21 -7.73
N VAL A 16 42.82 0.22 -7.25
CA VAL A 16 41.53 -0.18 -7.85
C VAL A 16 40.46 0.05 -6.82
N GLY A 17 39.56 0.96 -7.14
CA GLY A 17 38.54 1.46 -6.25
C GLY A 17 37.65 0.34 -5.71
N LEU A 18 37.61 0.24 -4.38
CA LEU A 18 36.40 -0.13 -3.70
C LEU A 18 35.46 1.08 -3.83
N ALA A 19 34.91 1.27 -5.03
CA ALA A 19 33.63 1.93 -5.17
C ALA A 19 32.67 1.08 -4.35
N GLY A 20 32.48 1.47 -3.09
CA GLY A 20 31.42 0.94 -2.27
C GLY A 20 30.17 1.01 -3.12
N ALA A 21 29.56 -0.13 -3.40
CA ALA A 21 28.19 -0.16 -3.85
C ALA A 21 27.43 0.61 -2.77
N ALA A 22 27.13 1.89 -3.03
CA ALA A 22 26.10 2.58 -2.32
C ALA A 22 24.87 1.71 -2.55
N ARG A 23 24.58 0.83 -1.58
CA ARG A 23 23.23 0.31 -1.43
C ARG A 23 22.40 1.57 -1.39
N SER A 24 21.66 1.87 -2.46
CA SER A 24 20.59 2.84 -2.33
C SER A 24 19.79 2.33 -1.16
N GLU A 25 19.74 3.07 -0.05
CA GLU A 25 18.78 2.76 0.99
C GLU A 25 17.44 2.70 0.28
N GLU A 26 16.90 1.49 0.16
CA GLU A 26 15.62 1.27 -0.47
C GLU A 26 14.62 2.02 0.40
N THR A 27 14.30 3.22 -0.04
CA THR A 27 13.50 4.15 0.74
C THR A 27 12.09 3.61 0.68
N LEU A 28 11.60 3.15 1.83
CA LEU A 28 10.23 2.67 1.93
C LEU A 28 9.27 3.79 1.52
N PRO A 29 8.29 3.51 0.64
CA PRO A 29 7.36 4.53 0.18
C PRO A 29 6.56 5.11 1.35
N GLU A 30 6.19 6.38 1.23
CA GLU A 30 5.19 6.97 2.12
C GLU A 30 3.85 6.25 1.96
N PHE A 31 3.05 6.27 3.03
CA PHE A 31 1.75 5.61 3.06
C PHE A 31 0.82 6.08 1.93
N SER A 32 0.68 7.40 1.73
CA SER A 32 -0.16 7.98 0.68
C SER A 32 0.28 7.54 -0.72
N ALA A 33 1.57 7.69 -1.04
CA ALA A 33 2.12 7.28 -2.34
C ALA A 33 1.94 5.77 -2.61
N CYS A 34 1.99 4.94 -1.57
CA CYS A 34 1.70 3.52 -1.68
C CYS A 34 0.22 3.29 -2.03
N ILE A 35 -0.71 3.96 -1.34
CA ILE A 35 -2.15 3.89 -1.62
C ILE A 35 -2.47 4.38 -3.04
N ASP A 36 -1.92 5.49 -3.48
CA ASP A 36 -2.12 6.03 -4.83
C ASP A 36 -1.73 4.99 -5.90
N ALA A 37 -0.64 4.26 -5.67
CA ALA A 37 -0.19 3.20 -6.55
C ALA A 37 -1.15 1.98 -6.56
N GLU A 38 -1.76 1.63 -5.42
CA GLU A 38 -2.78 0.57 -5.35
C GLU A 38 -4.09 0.97 -6.05
N VAL A 39 -4.52 2.21 -5.87
CA VAL A 39 -5.68 2.79 -6.54
C VAL A 39 -5.47 2.77 -8.05
N ALA A 40 -4.30 3.21 -8.51
CA ALA A 40 -3.92 3.18 -9.92
C ALA A 40 -3.93 1.77 -10.50
N ARG A 41 -3.40 0.78 -9.76
CA ARG A 41 -3.42 -0.63 -10.15
C ARG A 41 -4.85 -1.13 -10.32
N TYR A 42 -5.73 -0.84 -9.34
CA TYR A 42 -7.13 -1.23 -9.42
C TYR A 42 -7.84 -0.57 -10.62
N GLU A 43 -7.71 0.75 -10.81
CA GLU A 43 -8.36 1.45 -11.92
C GLU A 43 -7.86 0.93 -13.28
N TRP A 44 -6.59 0.56 -13.39
CA TRP A 44 -6.06 -0.11 -14.58
C TRP A 44 -6.70 -1.48 -14.78
N ARG A 45 -6.78 -2.32 -13.74
CA ARG A 45 -7.46 -3.64 -13.81
C ARG A 45 -8.92 -3.48 -14.23
N LEU A 46 -9.65 -2.56 -13.62
CA LEU A 46 -11.05 -2.30 -13.97
C LEU A 46 -11.21 -1.93 -15.45
N ARG A 47 -10.33 -1.08 -15.99
CA ARG A 47 -10.38 -0.70 -17.42
C ARG A 47 -10.10 -1.87 -18.35
N VAL A 48 -9.08 -2.70 -18.08
CA VAL A 48 -8.69 -3.79 -18.99
C VAL A 48 -9.63 -5.00 -18.91
N HIS A 49 -10.41 -5.12 -17.83
CA HIS A 49 -11.41 -6.18 -17.63
C HIS A 49 -12.86 -5.73 -17.92
N ARG A 50 -13.09 -4.49 -18.34
CA ARG A 50 -14.45 -3.90 -18.49
C ARG A 50 -15.38 -4.68 -19.42
N ASP A 51 -14.83 -5.33 -20.44
CA ASP A 51 -15.61 -6.02 -21.48
C ASP A 51 -15.66 -7.56 -21.28
N ARG A 52 -15.17 -8.07 -20.14
CA ARG A 52 -15.23 -9.49 -19.78
C ARG A 52 -16.30 -9.73 -18.73
N ALA A 53 -17.13 -10.77 -18.94
CA ALA A 53 -17.99 -11.30 -17.90
C ALA A 53 -17.09 -11.90 -16.82
N LEU A 54 -17.17 -11.37 -15.60
CA LEU A 54 -16.38 -11.90 -14.49
C LEU A 54 -16.88 -13.29 -14.13
N ASP A 55 -16.00 -14.28 -14.12
CA ASP A 55 -16.28 -15.59 -13.56
C ASP A 55 -15.71 -15.71 -12.14
N ALA A 56 -15.96 -16.84 -11.48
CA ALA A 56 -15.50 -17.06 -10.12
C ALA A 56 -13.96 -17.09 -9.98
N ALA A 57 -13.19 -17.11 -11.06
CA ALA A 57 -11.73 -16.99 -11.03
C ALA A 57 -11.25 -15.52 -11.01
N ASP A 58 -12.12 -14.54 -11.25
CA ASP A 58 -11.78 -13.12 -11.26
C ASP A 58 -11.76 -12.46 -9.85
N PHE A 59 -11.58 -13.26 -8.79
CA PHE A 59 -11.35 -12.74 -7.41
C PHE A 59 -10.20 -11.72 -7.34
N ASP A 60 -9.25 -11.77 -8.28
CA ASP A 60 -8.13 -10.84 -8.37
C ASP A 60 -8.52 -9.39 -8.73
N LEU A 61 -9.76 -9.14 -9.19
CA LEU A 61 -10.21 -7.77 -9.50
C LEU A 61 -10.27 -6.91 -8.23
N TRP A 62 -10.76 -7.48 -7.12
CA TRP A 62 -10.95 -6.80 -5.83
C TRP A 62 -9.86 -7.16 -4.82
N ASP A 63 -8.60 -7.08 -5.24
CA ASP A 63 -7.46 -7.32 -4.37
C ASP A 63 -7.10 -6.08 -3.55
N VAL A 64 -7.26 -6.19 -2.23
CA VAL A 64 -6.92 -5.16 -1.23
C VAL A 64 -5.72 -5.55 -0.35
N ARG A 65 -5.00 -6.64 -0.66
CA ARG A 65 -3.76 -7.02 0.05
C ARG A 65 -2.70 -5.92 -0.02
N GLY A 66 -2.71 -5.16 -1.11
CA GLY A 66 -1.86 -4.00 -1.30
C GLY A 66 -2.12 -2.87 -0.27
N VAL A 67 -3.38 -2.63 0.10
CA VAL A 67 -3.73 -1.65 1.14
C VAL A 67 -3.19 -2.09 2.50
N GLU A 68 -3.35 -3.37 2.83
CA GLU A 68 -2.76 -3.96 4.04
C GLU A 68 -1.24 -3.81 4.06
N TYR A 69 -0.59 -4.09 2.93
CA TYR A 69 0.84 -3.88 2.74
C TYR A 69 1.26 -2.42 2.97
N CYS A 70 0.53 -1.44 2.40
CA CYS A 70 0.86 -0.02 2.57
C CYS A 70 0.86 0.43 4.03
N GLY A 71 -0.13 0.00 4.83
CA GLY A 71 -0.12 0.30 6.27
C GLY A 71 0.99 -0.42 7.03
N ASN A 72 1.32 -1.66 6.69
CA ASN A 72 2.44 -2.39 7.31
C ASN A 72 3.80 -1.74 7.00
N ILE A 73 3.99 -1.24 5.79
CA ILE A 73 5.19 -0.48 5.41
C ILE A 73 5.23 0.86 6.16
N GLY A 74 4.09 1.53 6.33
CA GLY A 74 3.99 2.72 7.17
C GLY A 74 4.45 2.47 8.61
N VAL A 75 3.99 1.38 9.24
CA VAL A 75 4.45 0.97 10.57
C VAL A 75 5.96 0.70 10.57
N THR A 76 6.46 -0.06 9.60
CA THR A 76 7.90 -0.36 9.47
C THR A 76 8.74 0.91 9.32
N ARG A 77 8.24 1.91 8.60
CA ARG A 77 8.88 3.23 8.46
C ARG A 77 8.88 3.98 9.79
N CYS A 78 7.78 3.94 10.53
CA CYS A 78 7.71 4.54 11.87
C CYS A 78 8.66 3.89 12.86
N ASP A 79 8.82 2.57 12.83
CA ASP A 79 9.75 1.84 13.70
C ASP A 79 11.22 2.25 13.47
N ARG A 80 11.54 2.74 12.26
CA ARG A 80 12.86 3.26 11.89
C ARG A 80 13.03 4.76 12.15
N SER A 81 11.99 5.44 12.61
CA SER A 81 12.02 6.89 12.86
C SER A 81 12.59 7.23 14.23
N ALA A 82 12.93 8.51 14.44
CA ALA A 82 13.37 9.00 15.74
C ALA A 82 12.26 9.02 16.81
N ALA A 83 10.98 8.88 16.41
CA ALA A 83 9.83 8.92 17.32
C ALA A 83 8.75 7.88 16.91
N PRO A 84 9.00 6.57 17.09
CA PRO A 84 8.15 5.52 16.55
C PRO A 84 6.68 5.61 16.98
N LEU A 85 6.42 5.84 18.27
CA LEU A 85 5.05 5.90 18.79
C LEU A 85 4.27 7.11 18.26
N ALA A 86 4.91 8.29 18.19
CA ALA A 86 4.28 9.48 17.64
C ALA A 86 4.00 9.30 16.13
N CYS A 87 4.93 8.69 15.39
CA CYS A 87 4.75 8.36 13.99
C CYS A 87 3.60 7.38 13.76
N GLN A 88 3.52 6.29 14.51
CA GLN A 88 2.43 5.31 14.36
C GLN A 88 1.06 5.91 14.71
N LYS A 89 0.98 6.81 15.71
CA LYS A 89 -0.24 7.57 16.03
C LYS A 89 -0.65 8.48 14.86
N ALA A 90 0.30 9.17 14.24
CA ALA A 90 0.04 9.99 13.05
C ALA A 90 -0.44 9.15 11.86
N LEU A 91 0.23 8.01 11.60
CA LEU A 91 -0.17 7.05 10.55
C LEU A 91 -1.61 6.55 10.75
N ALA A 92 -1.99 6.21 11.99
CA ALA A 92 -3.36 5.82 12.31
C ALA A 92 -4.35 6.95 12.03
N GLY A 93 -3.97 8.20 12.30
CA GLY A 93 -4.73 9.40 11.95
C GLY A 93 -4.93 9.54 10.44
N ASP A 94 -3.87 9.43 9.65
CA ASP A 94 -3.93 9.51 8.19
C ASP A 94 -4.83 8.42 7.59
N GLN A 95 -4.75 7.20 8.13
CA GLN A 95 -5.61 6.08 7.73
C GLN A 95 -7.09 6.34 8.06
N HIS A 96 -7.41 6.94 9.21
CA HIS A 96 -8.78 7.32 9.57
C HIS A 96 -9.31 8.46 8.69
N VAL A 97 -8.49 9.47 8.39
CA VAL A 97 -8.87 10.57 7.50
C VAL A 97 -9.20 10.04 6.11
N LEU A 98 -8.31 9.21 5.55
CA LEU A 98 -8.52 8.58 4.26
C LEU A 98 -9.77 7.69 4.23
N HIS A 99 -9.96 6.87 5.27
CA HIS A 99 -11.18 6.08 5.46
C HIS A 99 -12.42 6.96 5.41
N GLY A 100 -12.44 8.07 6.16
CA GLY A 100 -13.55 9.02 6.17
C GLY A 100 -13.85 9.61 4.80
N HIS A 101 -12.82 10.00 4.04
CA HIS A 101 -12.97 10.49 2.66
C HIS A 101 -13.61 9.46 1.73
N ILE A 102 -13.16 8.20 1.80
CA ILE A 102 -13.72 7.11 1.00
C ILE A 102 -15.19 6.90 1.38
N MET A 103 -15.49 6.77 2.67
CA MET A 103 -16.83 6.45 3.14
C MET A 103 -17.84 7.58 2.93
N ALA A 104 -17.39 8.83 2.88
CA ALA A 104 -18.21 9.99 2.52
C ALA A 104 -18.54 10.03 1.02
N ALA A 105 -17.69 9.46 0.16
CA ALA A 105 -17.90 9.42 -1.28
C ALA A 105 -18.72 8.20 -1.76
N LEU A 106 -18.94 7.21 -0.89
CA LEU A 106 -19.70 5.99 -1.22
C LEU A 106 -21.18 6.16 -0.88
N PRO A 107 -22.11 5.82 -1.81
CA PRO A 107 -23.53 5.77 -1.50
C PRO A 107 -23.85 4.65 -0.50
N ASP A 108 -25.04 4.69 0.09
CA ASP A 108 -25.56 3.57 0.87
C ASP A 108 -25.77 2.34 -0.03
N PRO A 109 -25.54 1.11 0.45
CA PRO A 109 -25.83 -0.09 -0.31
C PRO A 109 -27.35 -0.23 -0.51
N PRO A 110 -27.79 -0.72 -1.67
CA PRO A 110 -29.19 -1.07 -1.86
C PRO A 110 -29.61 -2.13 -0.83
N PRO A 111 -30.91 -2.20 -0.45
CA PRO A 111 -31.38 -3.19 0.50
C PRO A 111 -31.05 -4.60 0.01
N PRO A 112 -30.66 -5.53 0.91
CA PRO A 112 -30.39 -6.90 0.52
C PRO A 112 -31.67 -7.55 -0.01
N GLY A 113 -31.53 -8.34 -1.07
CA GLY A 113 -32.65 -9.00 -1.75
C GLY A 113 -32.22 -10.32 -2.37
N GLU A 114 -33.18 -11.23 -2.51
CA GLU A 114 -32.96 -12.52 -3.16
C GLU A 114 -32.53 -12.34 -4.62
N GLY A 115 -31.61 -13.18 -5.09
CA GLY A 115 -31.11 -13.13 -6.47
C GLY A 115 -30.08 -12.04 -6.77
N GLN A 116 -29.66 -11.21 -5.81
CA GLN A 116 -28.58 -10.24 -6.05
C GLN A 116 -27.26 -10.94 -6.39
N GLY A 117 -26.55 -10.44 -7.40
CA GLY A 117 -25.24 -10.97 -7.80
C GLY A 117 -24.18 -10.84 -6.71
N LEU A 118 -23.10 -11.62 -6.82
CA LEU A 118 -21.97 -11.58 -5.88
C LEU A 118 -21.43 -10.14 -5.65
N PRO A 119 -21.24 -9.28 -6.67
CA PRO A 119 -20.72 -7.93 -6.45
C PRO A 119 -21.62 -7.08 -5.55
N THR A 120 -22.95 -7.13 -5.71
CA THR A 120 -23.87 -6.35 -4.87
C THR A 120 -23.81 -6.79 -3.41
N ARG A 121 -23.78 -8.11 -3.17
CA ARG A 121 -23.63 -8.65 -1.80
C ARG A 121 -22.29 -8.28 -1.19
N LEU A 122 -21.21 -8.36 -1.97
CA LEU A 122 -19.87 -7.99 -1.51
C LEU A 122 -19.79 -6.49 -1.19
N TYR A 123 -20.40 -5.63 -2.01
CA TYR A 123 -20.48 -4.20 -1.74
C TYR A 123 -21.19 -3.94 -0.41
N HIS A 124 -22.36 -4.54 -0.21
CA HIS A 124 -23.12 -4.43 1.03
C HIS A 124 -22.28 -4.85 2.24
N THR A 125 -21.66 -6.03 2.21
CA THR A 125 -20.82 -6.52 3.31
C THR A 125 -19.60 -5.64 3.56
N ALA A 126 -18.85 -5.27 2.52
CA ALA A 126 -17.66 -4.43 2.67
C ALA A 126 -18.00 -3.03 3.20
N TRP A 127 -19.13 -2.46 2.76
CA TRP A 127 -19.60 -1.16 3.21
C TRP A 127 -19.94 -1.15 4.70
N HIS A 128 -20.63 -2.18 5.20
CA HIS A 128 -20.94 -2.31 6.63
C HIS A 128 -19.68 -2.60 7.45
N LEU A 129 -18.83 -3.53 7.02
CA LEU A 129 -17.55 -3.82 7.68
C LEU A 129 -16.64 -2.60 7.77
N ALA A 130 -16.72 -1.69 6.81
CA ALA A 130 -15.97 -0.44 6.84
C ALA A 130 -16.55 0.59 7.82
N ARG A 131 -17.84 0.54 8.15
CA ARG A 131 -18.50 1.45 9.10
C ARG A 131 -18.57 0.91 10.52
N ASP A 132 -18.60 -0.41 10.66
CA ASP A 132 -18.65 -1.07 11.95
C ASP A 132 -17.34 -0.96 12.72
N ILE A 133 -17.47 -1.09 14.03
CA ILE A 133 -16.37 -1.03 14.99
C ILE A 133 -15.87 -2.48 15.20
N SER A 134 -14.58 -2.64 15.50
CA SER A 134 -13.96 -3.96 15.76
C SER A 134 -14.78 -4.77 16.77
N ALA A 135 -14.78 -6.10 16.62
CA ALA A 135 -15.54 -7.06 17.44
C ALA A 135 -15.03 -7.20 18.89
N GLY A 136 -14.09 -6.35 19.32
CA GLY A 136 -13.54 -6.29 20.66
C GLY A 136 -12.28 -5.43 20.71
N PRO A 137 -11.74 -5.16 21.91
CA PRO A 137 -10.44 -4.51 22.04
C PRO A 137 -9.35 -5.54 21.78
N ASP A 138 -8.92 -5.67 20.52
CA ASP A 138 -7.92 -6.66 20.09
C ASP A 138 -6.60 -6.55 20.88
N CYS A 139 -6.39 -5.43 21.59
CA CYS A 139 -5.21 -5.16 22.41
C CYS A 139 -5.50 -4.67 23.84
N ALA A 140 -6.63 -5.07 24.42
CA ALA A 140 -6.89 -4.82 25.85
C ALA A 140 -5.77 -5.39 26.74
N GLY A 141 -5.29 -4.59 27.70
CA GLY A 141 -4.23 -4.97 28.62
C GLY A 141 -2.81 -4.90 28.04
N ALA A 142 -2.65 -4.49 26.78
CA ALA A 142 -1.34 -4.33 26.15
C ALA A 142 -0.59 -3.09 26.69
N GLY A 143 0.75 -3.17 26.74
CA GLY A 143 1.60 -2.01 27.01
C GLY A 143 1.56 -0.98 25.87
N GLU A 144 2.03 0.25 26.13
CA GLU A 144 1.87 1.39 25.22
C GLU A 144 2.37 1.12 23.78
N VAL A 145 3.51 0.44 23.64
CA VAL A 145 4.10 0.12 22.33
C VAL A 145 3.15 -0.76 21.52
N MET A 146 2.65 -1.84 22.12
CA MET A 146 1.73 -2.77 21.47
C MET A 146 0.39 -2.09 21.20
N ALA A 147 -0.16 -1.35 22.16
CA ALA A 147 -1.41 -0.62 21.98
C ALA A 147 -1.35 0.39 20.81
N THR A 148 -0.22 1.08 20.65
CA THR A 148 0.00 2.02 19.54
C THR A 148 0.07 1.28 18.19
N TRP A 149 0.81 0.18 18.13
CA TRP A 149 0.86 -0.66 16.93
C TRP A 149 -0.52 -1.19 16.54
N CYS A 150 -1.30 -1.65 17.52
CA CYS A 150 -2.66 -2.11 17.29
C CYS A 150 -3.58 -1.03 16.75
N THR A 151 -3.47 0.19 17.28
CA THR A 151 -4.26 1.34 16.81
C THR A 151 -4.00 1.60 15.33
N ALA A 152 -2.74 1.59 14.89
CA ALA A 152 -2.39 1.74 13.48
C ALA A 152 -2.86 0.53 12.63
N ARG A 153 -2.76 -0.69 13.16
CA ARG A 153 -3.23 -1.89 12.45
C ARG A 153 -4.75 -1.90 12.26
N GLU A 154 -5.51 -1.58 13.30
CA GLU A 154 -6.97 -1.51 13.25
C GLU A 154 -7.45 -0.42 12.29
N ALA A 155 -6.81 0.75 12.32
CA ALA A 155 -7.09 1.83 11.37
C ALA A 155 -6.89 1.37 9.92
N ASN A 156 -5.80 0.64 9.64
CA ASN A 156 -5.54 0.08 8.31
C ASN A 156 -6.56 -1.02 7.93
N LEU A 157 -6.99 -1.86 8.86
CA LEU A 157 -8.02 -2.88 8.58
C LEU A 157 -9.36 -2.25 8.20
N ARG A 158 -9.77 -1.18 8.88
CA ARG A 158 -10.97 -0.41 8.52
C ARG A 158 -10.83 0.24 7.15
N LEU A 159 -9.67 0.85 6.89
CA LEU A 159 -9.36 1.41 5.58
C LEU A 159 -9.42 0.34 4.48
N LYS A 160 -8.89 -0.86 4.73
CA LYS A 160 -8.94 -1.99 3.79
C LYS A 160 -10.38 -2.34 3.40
N SER A 161 -11.29 -2.40 4.36
CA SER A 161 -12.72 -2.60 4.10
C SER A 161 -13.33 -1.45 3.30
N ALA A 162 -12.98 -0.20 3.61
CA ALA A 162 -13.46 0.97 2.88
C ALA A 162 -12.98 0.97 1.42
N VAL A 163 -11.70 0.64 1.18
CA VAL A 163 -11.15 0.50 -0.17
C VAL A 163 -11.82 -0.65 -0.91
N LEU A 164 -12.10 -1.78 -0.24
CA LEU A 164 -12.85 -2.89 -0.85
C LEU A 164 -14.26 -2.44 -1.27
N ALA A 165 -14.99 -1.75 -0.38
CA ALA A 165 -16.30 -1.19 -0.69
C ALA A 165 -16.22 -0.24 -1.89
N TRP A 166 -15.20 0.61 -1.95
CA TRP A 166 -14.96 1.47 -3.09
C TRP A 166 -14.66 0.69 -4.38
N GLN A 167 -13.75 -0.29 -4.35
CA GLN A 167 -13.42 -1.10 -5.53
C GLN A 167 -14.66 -1.84 -6.07
N VAL A 168 -15.53 -2.35 -5.20
CA VAL A 168 -16.74 -3.03 -5.66
C VAL A 168 -17.79 -2.01 -6.14
N GLY A 169 -17.94 -0.88 -5.45
CA GLY A 169 -18.81 0.22 -5.88
C GLY A 169 -18.38 0.83 -7.22
N ARG A 170 -17.08 0.95 -7.48
CA ARG A 170 -16.51 1.38 -8.76
C ARG A 170 -16.88 0.42 -9.88
N TYR A 171 -16.78 -0.89 -9.63
CA TYR A 171 -17.17 -1.93 -10.58
C TYR A 171 -18.67 -1.88 -10.90
N LEU A 172 -19.51 -1.68 -9.88
CA LEU A 172 -20.96 -1.55 -10.02
C LEU A 172 -21.42 -0.22 -10.65
N GLY A 173 -20.50 0.73 -10.87
CA GLY A 173 -20.84 2.08 -11.35
C GLY A 173 -21.47 2.99 -10.29
N LEU A 174 -21.41 2.60 -9.01
CA LEU A 174 -21.95 3.36 -7.87
C LEU A 174 -20.97 4.42 -7.35
N ALA A 175 -19.66 4.20 -7.51
CA ALA A 175 -18.62 5.09 -7.04
C ALA A 175 -17.89 5.77 -8.21
N ALA A 176 -17.53 7.04 -7.99
CA ALA A 176 -16.64 7.78 -8.88
C ALA A 176 -15.16 7.40 -8.65
N PRO A 177 -14.27 7.59 -9.65
CA PRO A 177 -12.84 7.34 -9.51
C PRO A 177 -12.24 8.09 -8.32
N ALA A 178 -11.27 7.48 -7.63
CA ALA A 178 -10.62 8.03 -6.44
C ALA A 178 -9.99 9.42 -6.67
N VAL A 179 -9.37 9.61 -7.85
CA VAL A 179 -8.80 10.89 -8.27
C VAL A 179 -9.89 11.95 -8.46
N THR A 180 -11.06 11.56 -8.96
CA THR A 180 -12.20 12.47 -9.14
C THR A 180 -12.82 12.86 -7.79
N THR A 181 -12.82 11.95 -6.82
CA THR A 181 -13.32 12.21 -5.46
C THR A 181 -12.24 12.80 -4.54
N GLY A 182 -11.02 12.99 -5.03
CA GLY A 182 -9.97 13.78 -4.39
C GLY A 182 -9.25 13.10 -3.22
N TRP A 183 -9.40 11.79 -3.05
CA TRP A 183 -8.72 11.06 -1.96
C TRP A 183 -7.48 10.29 -2.39
N ALA A 184 -7.22 10.18 -3.69
CA ALA A 184 -5.98 9.64 -4.24
C ALA A 184 -5.42 10.56 -5.33
N ASP A 185 -4.10 10.63 -5.41
CA ASP A 185 -3.41 11.35 -6.47
C ASP A 185 -3.26 10.47 -7.73
N PRO A 186 -3.22 11.07 -8.93
CA PRO A 186 -2.93 10.31 -10.14
C PRO A 186 -1.52 9.70 -10.05
N PRO A 187 -1.35 8.41 -10.43
CA PRO A 187 -0.04 7.80 -10.39
C PRO A 187 0.93 8.56 -11.31
N PRO A 188 2.22 8.63 -10.96
CA PRO A 188 3.22 9.14 -11.89
C PRO A 188 3.21 8.28 -13.17
N PRO A 189 3.46 8.89 -14.34
CA PRO A 189 3.45 8.15 -15.60
C PRO A 189 4.47 7.00 -15.55
N PRO A 190 4.15 5.83 -16.11
CA PRO A 190 5.05 4.68 -16.10
C PRO A 190 6.36 5.07 -16.78
N ARG A 191 7.46 5.02 -16.03
CA ARG A 191 8.79 5.23 -16.60
C ARG A 191 9.18 3.98 -17.39
N PRO A 192 9.60 4.11 -18.66
CA PRO A 192 10.15 2.98 -19.39
C PRO A 192 11.31 2.37 -18.60
N LYS A 193 11.23 1.08 -18.26
CA LYS A 193 12.39 0.37 -17.74
C LYS A 193 13.39 0.23 -18.89
N ALA A 194 14.61 0.72 -18.70
CA ALA A 194 15.69 0.46 -19.63
C ALA A 194 15.80 -1.06 -19.79
N ARG A 195 15.74 -1.52 -21.05
CA ARG A 195 15.93 -2.94 -21.33
C ARG A 195 17.35 -3.33 -20.90
N PRO A 196 17.56 -4.45 -20.21
CA PRO A 196 18.90 -4.91 -19.90
C PRO A 196 19.73 -5.04 -21.19
N GLY A 197 20.84 -4.29 -21.28
CA GLY A 197 21.94 -4.47 -22.23
C GLY A 197 21.59 -4.62 -23.71
N ARG A 198 21.31 -3.51 -24.40
CA ARG A 198 21.76 -3.38 -25.80
C ARG A 198 23.10 -2.65 -25.82
#